data_AF-A0A7Y0S2D0-F1
#
_entry.id   AF-A0A7Y0S2D0-F1
#
_cell.length_a   1.000
_cell.length_b   1.000
_cell.length_c   1.000
_cell.angle_alpha   90.00
_cell.angle_beta   90.00
_cell.angle_gamma   90.00
#
_symmetry.space_group_name_H-M   'P 1'
#
loop_
_entity.id
_entity.type
_entity.pdbx_description
1 polymer ?
#
loop_
_entity_poly.entity_id
_entity_poly.type
_entity_poly.pdbx_seq_one_letter_code
_entity_poly.pdbx_strand_id
1 'polypeptide(L)'
;MSDPFGHGTHVTGILAAKASESSSAQGACSSAQVMPIRFLGSTGGGKIADAVTGIRWAIDHQANIINHSWTVTQYSQALWDVMKEA
;
A
#
# COMPACT_ATOMS: atom_id res chain seq x y z
N MET A 1 -4.12 -4.60 12.73
CA MET A 1 -4.75 -4.53 11.39
C MET A 1 -4.56 -5.89 10.72
N SER A 2 -5.59 -6.46 10.11
CA SER A 2 -5.52 -7.78 9.43
C SER A 2 -5.61 -7.57 7.91
N ASP A 3 -4.95 -8.43 7.13
CA ASP A 3 -5.01 -8.48 5.66
C ASP A 3 -5.59 -9.84 5.21
N PRO A 4 -6.92 -9.98 5.16
CA PRO A 4 -7.58 -11.25 4.89
C PRO A 4 -7.43 -11.72 3.43
N PHE A 5 -7.06 -10.83 2.51
CA PHE A 5 -6.76 -11.21 1.13
C PHE A 5 -5.29 -11.63 0.96
N GLY A 6 -4.39 -11.10 1.80
CA GLY A 6 -2.96 -11.46 1.82
C GLY A 6 -2.09 -10.70 0.81
N HIS A 7 -2.69 -10.00 -0.16
CA HIS A 7 -1.96 -9.25 -1.18
C HIS A 7 -1.08 -8.14 -0.60
N GLY A 8 -1.60 -7.36 0.36
CA GLY A 8 -0.82 -6.28 0.99
C GLY A 8 0.37 -6.81 1.77
N THR A 9 0.18 -7.94 2.46
CA THR A 9 1.22 -8.65 3.21
C THR A 9 2.30 -9.18 2.26
N HIS A 10 1.91 -9.81 1.15
CA HIS A 10 2.84 -10.33 0.14
C HIS A 10 3.67 -9.21 -0.49
N VAL A 11 3.03 -8.12 -0.94
CA VAL A 11 3.73 -6.95 -1.51
C VAL A 11 4.67 -6.31 -0.49
N THR A 12 4.23 -6.17 0.76
CA THR A 12 5.07 -5.63 1.85
C THR A 12 6.29 -6.52 2.10
N GLY A 13 6.13 -7.84 2.01
CA GLY A 13 7.22 -8.80 2.16
C GLY A 13 8.34 -8.61 1.12
N ILE A 14 7.97 -8.39 -0.15
CA ILE A 14 8.94 -8.11 -1.23
C ILE A 14 9.80 -6.87 -0.89
N LEU A 15 9.20 -5.84 -0.29
CA LEU A 15 9.90 -4.61 0.05
C LEU A 15 10.70 -4.72 1.35
N ALA A 16 10.08 -5.20 2.43
CA ALA A 16 10.59 -4.98 3.79
C ALA A 16 10.59 -6.24 4.67
N ALA A 17 10.49 -7.44 4.09
CA ALA A 17 10.66 -8.67 4.88
C ALA A 17 12.02 -8.67 5.60
N LYS A 18 12.01 -9.12 6.85
CA LYS A 18 13.21 -9.35 7.64
C LYS A 18 13.51 -10.83 7.65
N ALA A 19 14.74 -11.19 7.29
CA ALA A 19 15.21 -12.55 7.45
C ALA A 19 15.11 -12.95 8.93
N SER A 20 14.80 -14.21 9.17
CA SER A 20 14.70 -14.81 10.49
C SER A 20 15.14 -16.26 10.43
N GLU A 21 15.37 -16.90 11.58
CA GLU A 21 15.76 -18.31 11.65
C GLU A 21 14.77 -19.25 10.94
N SER A 22 13.49 -18.85 10.82
CA SER A 22 12.43 -19.62 10.16
C SER A 22 12.11 -19.18 8.72
N SER A 23 12.78 -18.13 8.20
CA SER A 23 12.54 -17.64 6.83
C SER A 23 13.75 -16.88 6.29
N SER A 24 14.29 -17.35 5.17
CA SER A 24 15.34 -16.66 4.43
C SER A 24 14.83 -15.49 3.57
N ALA A 25 13.53 -15.20 3.59
CA ALA A 25 12.97 -14.09 2.83
C ALA A 25 13.49 -12.75 3.38
N GLN A 26 14.16 -11.98 2.51
CA GLN A 26 14.62 -10.63 2.81
C GLN A 26 14.09 -9.66 1.75
N GLY A 27 13.44 -8.60 2.21
CA GLY A 27 12.92 -7.56 1.34
C GLY A 27 14.03 -6.67 0.80
N ALA A 28 13.77 -6.05 -0.35
CA ALA A 28 14.73 -5.15 -1.02
C ALA A 28 15.27 -4.03 -0.12
N CYS A 29 14.47 -3.55 0.84
CA CYS A 29 14.85 -2.59 1.86
C CYS A 29 14.30 -3.02 3.24
N SER A 30 14.93 -4.03 3.84
CA SER A 30 14.51 -4.59 5.14
C SER A 30 14.56 -3.62 6.33
N SER A 31 15.22 -2.46 6.18
CA SER A 31 15.24 -1.36 7.17
C SER A 31 14.11 -0.36 7.00
N ALA A 32 13.34 -0.42 5.90
CA ALA A 32 12.21 0.48 5.68
C ALA A 32 11.14 0.31 6.77
N GLN A 33 10.59 1.43 7.22
CA GLN A 33 9.38 1.42 8.04
C GLN A 33 8.16 1.43 7.12
N VAL A 34 7.20 0.54 7.40
CA VAL A 34 6.02 0.35 6.55
C VAL A 34 4.80 1.00 7.21
N MET A 35 4.12 1.87 6.47
CA MET A 35 2.82 2.43 6.85
C MET A 35 1.71 1.69 6.09
N PRO A 36 1.05 0.68 6.70
CA PRO A 36 -0.01 -0.05 6.03
C PRO A 36 -1.29 0.79 5.91
N ILE A 37 -1.71 1.07 4.68
CA ILE A 37 -2.97 1.78 4.37
C ILE A 37 -3.86 0.84 3.60
N ARG A 38 -4.84 0.25 4.29
CA ARG A 38 -5.75 -0.74 3.70
C ARG A 38 -7.04 -0.08 3.23
N PHE A 39 -7.30 -0.14 1.92
CA PHE A 39 -8.60 0.20 1.33
C PHE A 39 -9.20 -0.93 0.47
N LEU A 40 -8.44 -2.00 0.22
CA LEU A 40 -8.94 -3.21 -0.45
C LEU A 40 -9.54 -4.20 0.57
N GLY A 41 -10.69 -4.75 0.20
CA GLY A 41 -11.44 -5.75 0.95
C GLY A 41 -10.84 -7.16 0.85
N SER A 42 -11.52 -8.15 1.43
CA SER A 42 -11.10 -9.56 1.42
C SER A 42 -11.12 -10.22 0.03
N THR A 43 -11.72 -9.59 -0.97
CA THR A 43 -11.76 -10.06 -2.36
C THR A 43 -10.75 -9.36 -3.27
N GLY A 44 -9.89 -8.50 -2.72
CA GLY A 44 -8.91 -7.72 -3.49
C GLY A 44 -9.47 -6.47 -4.19
N GLY A 45 -10.78 -6.17 -4.05
CA GLY A 45 -11.42 -4.98 -4.60
C GLY A 45 -11.62 -3.85 -3.57
N GLY A 46 -11.85 -2.63 -4.03
CA GLY A 46 -12.12 -1.45 -3.20
C GLY A 46 -12.71 -0.30 -4.02
N LYS A 47 -12.97 0.85 -3.38
CA LYS A 47 -13.51 2.04 -4.05
C LYS A 47 -12.43 3.08 -4.30
N ILE A 48 -12.55 3.82 -5.40
CA ILE A 48 -11.64 4.95 -5.72
C ILE A 48 -11.64 6.00 -4.60
N ALA A 49 -12.80 6.28 -3.98
CA ALA A 49 -12.91 7.23 -2.87
C ALA A 49 -12.06 6.82 -1.64
N ASP A 50 -12.00 5.52 -1.36
CA ASP A 50 -11.20 5.00 -0.25
C ASP A 50 -9.70 5.07 -0.58
N ALA A 51 -9.33 4.84 -1.85
CA ALA A 51 -7.97 5.04 -2.33
C ALA A 51 -7.52 6.51 -2.21
N VAL A 52 -8.37 7.47 -2.58
CA VAL A 52 -8.11 8.91 -2.41
C VAL A 52 -7.86 9.26 -0.95
N THR A 53 -8.71 8.74 -0.06
CA THR A 53 -8.56 8.95 1.39
C THR A 53 -7.25 8.34 1.91
N GLY A 54 -6.88 7.15 1.43
CA GLY A 54 -5.63 6.51 1.77
C GLY A 54 -4.39 7.25 1.29
N ILE A 55 -4.42 7.82 0.08
CA ILE A 55 -3.29 8.63 -0.44
C ILE A 55 -3.14 9.90 0.39
N ARG A 56 -4.23 10.62 0.68
CA ARG A 56 -4.18 11.80 1.56
C ARG A 56 -3.60 11.45 2.93
N TRP A 57 -4.03 10.35 3.52
CA TRP A 57 -3.47 9.89 4.79
C TRP A 57 -1.95 9.68 4.72
N ALA A 58 -1.44 9.09 3.64
CA ALA A 58 0.00 8.92 3.44
C ALA A 58 0.74 10.26 3.34
N ILE A 59 0.20 11.21 2.56
CA ILE A 59 0.77 12.56 2.37
C ILE A 59 0.78 13.31 3.71
N ASP A 60 -0.35 13.34 4.42
CA ASP A 60 -0.51 14.01 5.71
C ASP A 60 0.45 13.45 6.77
N HIS A 61 0.77 12.16 6.68
CA HIS A 61 1.73 11.48 7.57
C HIS A 61 3.15 11.42 6.99
N GLN A 62 3.44 12.23 5.97
CA GLN A 62 4.78 12.45 5.42
C GLN A 62 5.47 11.16 4.95
N ALA A 63 4.70 10.24 4.36
CA ALA A 63 5.26 9.05 3.74
C ALA A 63 6.25 9.45 2.63
N ASN A 64 7.49 8.95 2.70
CA ASN A 64 8.52 9.31 1.71
C ASN A 64 8.27 8.66 0.34
N ILE A 65 7.62 7.49 0.31
CA ILE A 65 7.31 6.72 -0.90
C ILE A 65 5.93 6.08 -0.70
N ILE A 66 5.08 6.14 -1.73
CA ILE A 66 3.79 5.43 -1.78
C ILE A 66 3.85 4.38 -2.89
N ASN A 67 3.60 3.11 -2.54
CA ASN A 67 3.57 2.01 -3.51
C ASN A 67 2.13 1.64 -3.90
N HIS A 68 1.82 1.74 -5.19
CA HIS A 68 0.49 1.54 -5.77
C HIS A 68 0.37 0.23 -6.57
N SER A 69 0.41 -0.92 -5.90
CA SER A 69 0.22 -2.24 -6.55
C SER A 69 -1.26 -2.56 -6.79
N TRP A 70 -1.99 -1.66 -7.46
CA TRP A 70 -3.40 -1.80 -7.83
C TRP A 70 -3.68 -0.95 -9.08
N THR A 71 -4.86 -1.10 -9.67
CA THR A 71 -5.25 -0.34 -10.85
C THR A 71 -6.73 0.01 -10.82
N VAL A 72 -7.14 0.93 -11.68
CA VAL A 72 -8.53 1.32 -11.92
C VAL A 72 -8.83 1.25 -13.41
N THR A 73 -10.06 0.93 -13.77
CA THR A 73 -10.49 0.83 -15.17
C THR A 73 -11.15 2.12 -15.69
N GLN A 74 -11.44 3.07 -14.80
CA GLN A 74 -12.11 4.33 -15.13
C GLN A 74 -11.30 5.52 -14.60
N TYR A 75 -11.30 6.60 -15.37
CA TYR A 75 -10.70 7.86 -14.94
C TYR A 75 -11.46 8.46 -13.75
N SER A 76 -10.71 9.08 -12.83
CA SER A 76 -11.26 9.85 -11.73
C SER A 76 -10.44 11.11 -11.52
N GLN A 77 -11.09 12.27 -11.65
CA GLN A 77 -10.45 13.57 -11.38
C GLN A 77 -9.94 13.66 -9.94
N ALA A 78 -10.73 13.17 -8.98
CA ALA A 78 -10.34 13.19 -7.56
C ALA A 78 -9.10 12.34 -7.28
N LEU A 79 -8.97 11.18 -7.94
CA LEU A 79 -7.77 10.35 -7.83
C LEU A 79 -6.56 11.02 -8.48
N TRP A 80 -6.75 11.65 -9.64
CA TRP A 80 -5.70 12.39 -10.31
C TRP A 80 -5.19 13.57 -9.47
N ASP A 81 -6.10 14.34 -8.87
CA ASP A 81 -5.74 15.53 -8.10
C ASP A 81 -4.94 15.18 -6.85
N VAL A 82 -5.36 14.15 -6.09
CA VAL A 82 -4.60 13.74 -4.90
C VAL A 82 -3.22 13.17 -5.25
N MET A 83 -3.07 12.49 -6.38
CA MET A 83 -1.75 12.01 -6.82
C MET A 83 -0.79 13.16 -7.17
N LYS A 84 -1.29 14.31 -7.59
CA LYS A 84 -0.47 15.51 -7.83
C LYS A 84 -0.10 16.26 -6.55
N GLU A 85 -0.74 15.96 -5.43
CA GLU A 85 -0.38 16.51 -4.11
C GLU A 85 0.82 15.75 -3.49
N ALA A 86 1.15 14.56 -4.01
CA ALA A 86 2.22 13.69 -3.53
C ALA A 86 3.61 14.01 -4.10
#